data_AF-R4KI55-F1
#
_entry.id   AF-R4KI55-F1
#
_cell.length_a   1.000
_cell.length_b   1.000
_cell.length_c   1.000
_cell.angle_alpha   90.00
_cell.angle_beta   90.00
_cell.angle_gamma   90.00
#
_symmetry.space_group_name_H-M   'P 1'
#
loop_
_entity.id
_entity.type
_entity.pdbx_description
1 polymer ?
#
loop_
_entity_poly.entity_id
_entity_poly.type
_entity_poly.pdbx_seq_one_letter_code
_entity_poly.pdbx_strand_id
1 'polypeptide(L)'
;MEKKDIEMELMEKLETGYITLMRGWLKLEPLQIIEKAEEIAAAKLVFEELKNGGHDLEHLEYLLRFKNPLEVVRDKWIEENGLEMVHDEDMRHALWTIADTRDAEQDYELDEAYVSPEQGVRMC
;
A
#
# COMPACT_ATOMS: atom_id res chain seq x y z
N MET A 1 25.98 -13.75 13.60
CA MET A 1 24.89 -13.62 14.59
C MET A 1 23.97 -14.80 14.43
N GLU A 2 23.24 -15.22 15.46
CA GLU A 2 22.19 -16.23 15.25
C GLU A 2 21.01 -15.59 14.50
N LYS A 3 20.23 -16.39 13.76
CA LYS A 3 19.06 -15.90 12.99
C LYS A 3 18.13 -15.04 13.85
N LYS A 4 17.89 -15.46 15.09
CA LYS A 4 17.04 -14.75 16.03
C LYS A 4 17.59 -13.38 16.43
N ASP A 5 18.92 -13.25 16.55
CA ASP A 5 19.56 -11.97 16.86
C ASP A 5 19.40 -11.00 15.69
N ILE A 6 19.55 -11.50 14.45
CA ILE A 6 19.39 -10.73 13.22
C ILE A 6 17.96 -10.21 13.10
N GLU A 7 16.96 -11.07 13.31
CA GLU A 7 15.55 -10.70 13.29
C GLU A 7 15.21 -9.65 14.36
N MET A 8 15.72 -9.83 15.58
CA MET A 8 15.51 -8.89 16.69
C MET A 8 16.13 -7.52 16.40
N GLU A 9 17.38 -7.48 15.95
CA GLU A 9 18.11 -6.24 15.69
C GLU A 9 17.53 -5.50 14.48
N LEU A 10 17.05 -6.24 13.46
CA LEU A 10 16.34 -5.65 12.34
C LEU A 10 15.00 -5.07 12.80
N MET A 11 14.23 -5.80 13.62
CA MET A 11 12.96 -5.33 14.13
C MET A 11 13.11 -3.99 14.88
N GLU A 12 14.10 -3.87 15.76
CA GLU A 12 14.37 -2.62 16.49
C GLU A 12 14.64 -1.45 15.53
N LYS A 13 15.41 -1.69 14.46
CA LYS A 13 15.67 -0.68 13.42
C LYS A 13 14.40 -0.31 12.65
N LEU A 14 13.57 -1.28 12.31
CA LEU A 14 12.30 -1.05 11.60
C LEU A 14 11.34 -0.21 12.46
N GLU A 15 11.17 -0.55 13.74
CA GLU A 15 10.32 0.21 14.66
C GLU A 15 10.82 1.65 14.84
N THR A 16 12.13 1.80 15.03
CA THR A 16 12.76 3.12 15.17
C THR A 16 12.57 3.96 13.90
N GLY A 17 12.78 3.35 12.72
CA GLY A 17 12.55 3.99 11.43
C GLY A 17 11.09 4.40 11.25
N TYR A 18 10.14 3.51 11.53
CA TYR A 18 8.72 3.76 11.38
C TYR A 18 8.22 4.89 12.30
N ILE A 19 8.63 4.88 13.58
CA ILE A 19 8.32 5.96 14.53
C ILE A 19 8.90 7.30 14.06
N THR A 20 10.11 7.29 13.51
CA THR A 20 10.76 8.50 13.00
C THR A 20 10.01 9.08 11.80
N LEU A 21 9.59 8.25 10.85
CA LEU A 21 8.76 8.67 9.72
C LEU A 21 7.42 9.25 10.18
N MET A 22 6.71 8.54 11.06
CA MET A 22 5.44 8.99 11.63
C MET A 22 5.58 10.36 12.32
N ARG A 23 6.61 10.54 13.15
CA ARG A 23 6.89 11.83 13.79
C ARG A 23 7.26 12.93 12.79
N GLY A 24 7.83 12.58 11.65
CA GLY A 24 8.09 13.49 10.55
C GLY A 24 6.77 13.96 9.92
N TRP A 25 5.91 13.02 9.53
CA TRP A 25 4.62 13.33 8.91
C TRP A 25 3.69 14.12 9.82
N LEU A 26 3.65 13.81 11.12
CA LEU A 26 2.82 14.54 12.09
C LEU A 26 3.23 16.01 12.31
N LYS A 27 4.39 16.42 11.80
CA LYS A 27 4.84 17.83 11.82
C LYS A 27 4.49 18.58 10.54
N LEU A 28 3.98 17.89 9.53
CA LEU A 28 3.61 18.49 8.26
C LEU A 28 2.20 19.09 8.34
N GLU A 29 1.94 20.08 7.50
CA GLU A 29 0.59 20.61 7.31
C GLU A 29 -0.31 19.57 6.63
N PRO A 30 -1.64 19.60 6.82
CA PRO A 30 -2.55 18.59 6.27
C PRO A 30 -2.40 18.35 4.77
N LEU A 31 -2.23 19.41 3.97
CA LEU A 31 -2.04 19.27 2.52
C LEU A 31 -0.71 18.59 2.17
N GLN A 32 0.35 18.85 2.93
CA GLN A 32 1.65 18.21 2.72
C GLN A 32 1.61 16.72 3.10
N ILE A 33 0.74 16.31 4.03
CA ILE A 33 0.53 14.90 4.36
C ILE A 33 -0.14 14.16 3.19
N ILE A 34 -1.07 14.80 2.48
CA ILE A 34 -1.73 14.21 1.30
C ILE A 34 -0.70 13.92 0.21
N GLU A 35 0.25 14.83 -0.03
CA GLU A 35 1.37 14.62 -0.95
C GLU A 35 2.29 13.46 -0.52
N LYS A 36 2.19 12.99 0.72
CA LYS A 36 2.94 11.85 1.27
C LYS A 36 2.14 10.54 1.28
N ALA A 37 0.95 10.50 0.69
CA ALA A 37 0.07 9.33 0.75
C ALA A 37 0.74 8.04 0.27
N GLU A 38 1.47 8.07 -0.86
CA GLU A 38 2.19 6.92 -1.38
C GLU A 38 3.30 6.46 -0.43
N GLU A 39 4.14 7.39 0.04
CA GLU A 39 5.20 7.08 1.01
C GLU A 39 4.64 6.49 2.30
N ILE A 40 3.50 6.99 2.79
CA ILE A 40 2.81 6.51 3.98
C ILE A 40 2.29 5.08 3.76
N ALA A 41 1.61 4.84 2.65
CA ALA A 41 1.05 3.54 2.32
C ALA A 41 2.16 2.48 2.17
N ALA A 42 3.21 2.80 1.40
CA ALA A 42 4.35 1.91 1.18
C ALA A 42 5.10 1.61 2.48
N ALA A 43 5.37 2.63 3.31
CA ALA A 43 6.06 2.41 4.58
C ALA A 43 5.28 1.50 5.53
N LYS A 44 3.95 1.67 5.58
CA LYS A 44 3.08 0.81 6.39
C LYS A 44 3.09 -0.63 5.88
N LEU A 45 2.92 -0.82 4.57
CA LEU A 45 2.93 -2.15 3.96
C LEU A 45 4.26 -2.87 4.23
N VAL A 46 5.38 -2.22 3.88
CA VAL A 46 6.72 -2.79 4.06
C VAL A 46 7.02 -3.11 5.53
N PHE A 47 6.62 -2.24 6.46
CA PHE A 47 6.82 -2.48 7.88
C PHE A 47 6.08 -3.74 8.35
N GLU A 48 4.81 -3.90 7.98
CA GLU A 48 4.02 -5.09 8.37
C GLU A 48 4.55 -6.36 7.68
N GLU A 49 4.90 -6.32 6.40
CA GLU A 49 5.44 -7.47 5.67
C GLU A 49 6.80 -7.92 6.24
N LEU A 50 7.70 -7.00 6.54
CA LEU A 50 9.00 -7.33 7.15
C LEU A 50 8.83 -7.88 8.57
N LYS A 51 7.86 -7.35 9.33
CA LYS A 51 7.53 -7.80 10.68
C LYS A 51 6.91 -9.19 10.71
N ASN A 52 6.12 -9.56 9.71
CA ASN A 52 5.49 -10.88 9.61
C ASN A 52 6.51 -12.01 9.40
N GLY A 53 7.76 -11.68 9.08
CA GLY A 53 8.86 -12.62 8.95
C GLY A 53 8.72 -13.51 7.71
N GLY A 54 9.42 -14.65 7.70
CA GLY A 54 9.42 -15.57 6.55
C GLY A 54 10.41 -15.21 5.43
N HIS A 55 11.19 -14.15 5.63
CA HIS A 55 12.21 -13.69 4.69
C HIS A 55 13.52 -14.47 4.81
N ASP A 56 14.27 -14.57 3.71
CA ASP A 56 15.56 -15.26 3.74
C ASP A 56 16.57 -14.52 4.61
N LEU A 57 17.36 -15.31 5.36
CA LEU A 57 18.33 -14.77 6.32
C LEU A 57 19.36 -13.83 5.67
N GLU A 58 19.82 -14.18 4.46
CA GLU A 58 20.79 -13.39 3.71
C GLU A 58 20.25 -11.99 3.38
N HIS A 59 18.97 -11.88 3.02
CA HIS A 59 18.32 -10.59 2.78
C HIS A 59 18.22 -9.76 4.07
N LEU A 60 17.87 -10.39 5.19
CA LEU A 60 17.79 -9.71 6.50
C LEU A 60 19.16 -9.20 6.96
N GLU A 61 20.20 -10.02 6.81
CA GLU A 61 21.60 -9.62 7.08
C GLU A 61 22.04 -8.46 6.19
N TYR A 62 21.65 -8.49 4.92
CA TYR A 62 21.93 -7.38 4.00
C TYR A 62 21.24 -6.08 4.44
N LEU A 63 19.97 -6.16 4.85
CA LEU A 63 19.21 -5.00 5.32
C LEU A 63 19.80 -4.38 6.60
N LEU A 64 20.35 -5.19 7.51
CA LEU A 64 21.01 -4.71 8.73
C LEU A 64 22.16 -3.73 8.47
N ARG A 65 22.75 -3.74 7.27
CA ARG A 65 23.82 -2.81 6.88
C ARG A 65 23.36 -1.36 6.79
N PHE A 66 22.06 -1.12 6.62
CA PHE A 66 21.50 0.23 6.48
C PHE A 66 21.14 0.83 7.84
N LYS A 67 21.25 2.16 7.96
CA LYS A 67 20.78 2.88 9.16
C LYS A 67 19.27 2.80 9.31
N ASN A 68 18.55 2.94 8.19
CA ASN A 68 17.10 2.87 8.12
C ASN A 68 16.69 1.86 7.04
N PRO A 69 16.69 0.55 7.35
CA PRO A 69 16.33 -0.49 6.38
C PRO A 69 14.90 -0.36 5.87
N LEU A 70 13.97 0.16 6.69
CA LEU A 70 12.59 0.40 6.30
C LEU A 70 12.49 1.37 5.11
N GLU A 71 13.24 2.46 5.17
CA GLU A 71 13.28 3.47 4.10
C GLU A 71 13.84 2.91 2.80
N VAL A 72 14.90 2.10 2.88
CA VAL A 72 15.49 1.45 1.69
C VAL A 72 14.47 0.55 1.00
N VAL A 73 13.76 -0.29 1.75
CA VAL A 73 12.77 -1.21 1.16
C VAL A 73 11.52 -0.46 0.70
N ARG A 74 11.06 0.57 1.43
CA ARG A 74 9.97 1.45 1.00
C ARG A 74 10.26 2.10 -0.35
N ASP A 75 11.42 2.71 -0.50
CA ASP A 75 11.76 3.44 -1.73
C ASP A 75 11.85 2.48 -2.91
N LYS A 76 12.40 1.28 -2.68
CA LYS A 76 12.45 0.22 -3.69
C LYS A 76 11.06 -0.30 -4.05
N TRP A 77 10.16 -0.45 -3.07
CA TRP A 77 8.79 -0.85 -3.31
C TRP A 77 8.04 0.18 -4.17
N ILE A 78 8.20 1.47 -3.89
CA ILE A 78 7.59 2.56 -4.67
C ILE A 78 8.15 2.58 -6.10
N GLU A 79 9.46 2.40 -6.28
CA GLU A 79 10.06 2.32 -7.62
C GLU A 79 9.42 1.21 -8.47
N GLU A 80 9.11 0.06 -7.87
CA GLU A 80 8.62 -1.12 -8.59
C GLU A 80 7.09 -1.22 -8.68
N ASN A 81 6.36 -0.59 -7.75
CA ASN A 81 4.91 -0.78 -7.59
C ASN A 81 4.14 0.53 -7.37
N GLY A 82 4.83 1.68 -7.38
CA GLY A 82 4.26 2.98 -7.09
C GLY A 82 3.43 3.57 -8.23
N LEU A 83 2.93 4.78 -8.02
CA LEU A 83 2.05 5.52 -8.92
C LEU A 83 2.70 5.87 -10.27
N GLU A 84 4.03 5.94 -10.32
CA GLU A 84 4.77 6.17 -11.58
C GLU A 84 4.80 4.93 -12.50
N MET A 85 4.43 3.75 -11.98
CA MET A 85 4.28 2.55 -12.79
C MET A 85 3.09 2.66 -13.75
N VAL A 86 3.11 1.85 -14.81
CA VAL A 86 2.04 1.83 -15.80
C VAL A 86 0.86 1.02 -15.26
N HIS A 87 -0.24 1.70 -14.92
CA HIS A 87 -1.46 1.11 -14.34
C HIS A 87 -2.64 1.02 -15.33
N ASP A 88 -2.38 1.19 -16.63
CA ASP A 88 -3.44 1.34 -17.63
C ASP A 88 -4.25 0.07 -17.86
N GLU A 89 -3.60 -1.10 -17.83
CA GLU A 89 -4.25 -2.41 -17.95
C GLU A 89 -5.08 -2.73 -16.71
N ASP A 90 -4.54 -2.51 -15.52
CA ASP A 90 -5.24 -2.74 -14.25
C ASP A 90 -6.48 -1.85 -14.13
N MET A 91 -6.34 -0.57 -14.48
CA MET A 91 -7.47 0.37 -14.49
C MET A 91 -8.53 -0.03 -15.53
N ARG A 92 -8.10 -0.42 -16.74
CA ARG A 92 -9.03 -0.93 -17.78
C ARG A 92 -9.77 -2.17 -17.30
N HIS A 93 -9.10 -3.09 -16.63
CA HIS A 93 -9.71 -4.30 -16.11
C HIS A 93 -10.70 -4.02 -14.98
N ALA A 94 -10.36 -3.12 -14.06
CA ALA A 94 -11.26 -2.69 -12.99
C ALA A 94 -12.55 -2.08 -13.54
N LEU A 95 -12.42 -1.15 -14.50
CA LEU A 95 -13.57 -0.52 -15.17
C LEU A 95 -14.41 -1.54 -15.93
N TRP A 96 -13.76 -2.46 -16.65
CA TRP A 96 -14.47 -3.53 -17.36
C TRP A 96 -15.27 -4.40 -16.40
N THR A 97 -14.67 -4.79 -15.27
CA THR A 97 -15.33 -5.62 -14.25
C THR A 97 -16.56 -4.92 -13.71
N ILE A 98 -16.45 -3.65 -13.29
CA ILE A 98 -17.58 -2.86 -12.76
C ILE A 98 -18.74 -2.82 -13.78
N ALA A 99 -18.44 -2.60 -15.06
CA ALA A 99 -19.46 -2.51 -16.10
C ALA A 99 -20.09 -3.86 -16.46
N ASP A 100 -19.32 -4.95 -16.40
CA ASP A 100 -19.75 -6.30 -16.74
C ASP A 100 -20.60 -6.94 -15.63
N THR A 101 -20.15 -6.84 -14.38
CA THR A 101 -20.84 -7.43 -13.22
C THR A 101 -22.06 -6.63 -12.79
N ARG A 102 -21.99 -5.30 -12.90
CA ARG A 102 -23.00 -4.33 -12.39
C ARG A 102 -23.34 -4.51 -10.91
N ASP A 103 -22.49 -5.20 -10.16
CA ASP A 103 -22.68 -5.46 -8.73
C ASP A 103 -22.63 -4.17 -7.91
N ALA A 104 -21.82 -3.20 -8.34
CA ALA A 104 -21.75 -1.87 -7.76
C ALA A 104 -23.12 -1.15 -7.67
N GLU A 105 -24.10 -1.45 -8.54
CA GLU A 105 -25.45 -0.86 -8.46
C GLU A 105 -26.21 -1.22 -7.16
N GLN A 106 -25.76 -2.26 -6.44
CA GLN A 106 -26.35 -2.66 -5.15
C GLN A 106 -25.78 -1.87 -3.96
N ASP A 107 -24.53 -1.44 -4.07
CA ASP A 107 -23.77 -0.81 -2.98
C ASP A 107 -23.69 0.72 -3.10
N TYR A 108 -23.88 1.26 -4.31
CA TYR A 108 -23.74 2.68 -4.61
C TYR A 108 -25.03 3.26 -5.18
N GLU A 109 -25.40 4.45 -4.70
CA GLU A 109 -26.58 5.19 -5.18
C GLU A 109 -26.39 5.62 -6.65
N LEU A 110 -27.39 5.35 -7.48
CA LEU A 110 -27.41 5.75 -8.89
C LEU A 110 -28.02 7.13 -9.05
N ASP A 111 -27.45 7.92 -9.95
CA ASP A 111 -28.06 9.17 -10.39
C ASP A 111 -29.27 8.87 -11.27
N GLU A 112 -30.47 9.21 -10.77
CA GLU A 112 -31.77 8.99 -11.42
C GLU A 112 -31.81 9.57 -12.85
N ALA A 113 -31.02 10.60 -13.15
CA ALA A 113 -30.95 11.20 -14.48
C ALA A 113 -30.35 10.25 -15.54
N TYR A 114 -29.63 9.21 -15.13
CA TYR A 114 -28.92 8.27 -16.00
C TYR A 114 -29.34 6.81 -15.83
N VAL A 115 -30.35 6.52 -14.99
CA VAL A 115 -30.92 5.18 -14.86
C VAL A 115 -31.66 4.81 -16.14
N SER A 116 -31.29 3.68 -16.76
CA SER A 116 -31.93 3.23 -17.99
C SER A 116 -33.37 2.77 -17.73
N PRO A 117 -34.36 3.15 -18.56
CA PRO A 117 -35.75 2.73 -18.39
C PRO A 117 -35.97 1.21 -18.36
N GLU A 118 -35.02 0.41 -18.85
CA GLU A 118 -35.14 -1.04 -18.97
C GLU A 118 -34.84 -1.81 -17.67
N GLN A 119 -34.34 -1.17 -16.61
CA GLN A 119 -34.09 -1.81 -15.30
C GLN A 119 -35.39 -2.07 -14.49
N GLY A 120 -36.56 -1.78 -15.07
CA GLY A 120 -37.89 -1.96 -14.46
C GLY A 120 -38.48 -3.37 -14.50
N VAL A 121 -37.76 -4.41 -14.93
CA VAL A 121 -38.29 -5.79 -14.92
C VAL A 121 -37.50 -6.66 -13.93
N ARG A 122 -37.80 -6.49 -12.63
CA ARG A 122 -37.67 -7.59 -11.67
C ARG A 122 -38.73 -8.63 -12.05
N MET A 123 -38.32 -9.70 -12.74
CA MET A 123 -39.17 -10.89 -12.84
C MET A 123 -39.29 -11.52 -11.45
N CYS A 124 -40.55 -11.68 -11.03
CA CYS A 124 -41.02 -12.21 -9.76
C CYS A 124 -40.47 -13.60 -9.44
#